data_AF-A0A2T7DYP7-F1
#
_entry.id   AF-A0A2T7DYP7-F1
#
_cell.length_a   1.000
_cell.length_b   1.000
_cell.length_c   1.000
_cell.angle_alpha   90.00
_cell.angle_beta   90.00
_cell.angle_gamma   90.00
#
_symmetry.space_group_name_H-M   'P 1'
#
loop_
_entity.id
_entity.type
_entity.pdbx_description
1 polymer ?
#
loop_
_entity_poly.entity_id
_entity_poly.type
_entity_poly.pdbx_seq_one_letter_code
_entity_poly.pdbx_strand_id
1 'polypeptide(L)'
;MKGKSCRGNRICFGRYALQVLEPAWITARQIEAGRRAMTRYACRGGKIWVRIFPDKPVTIRPTETPVVKPGRILYEMSGVSETVARAAISIAASKMPIRSQFLRLEI
;
A
#
# COMPACT_ATOMS: atom_id res chain seq x y z
N MET A 1 10.01 -16.33 -0.99
CA MET A 1 8.61 -16.67 -0.63
C MET A 1 7.86 -17.13 -1.86
N LYS A 2 7.33 -18.36 -1.88
CA LYS A 2 6.36 -18.80 -2.89
C LYS A 2 4.97 -18.76 -2.26
N GLY A 3 4.05 -17.98 -2.83
CA GLY A 3 2.65 -17.91 -2.38
C GLY A 3 2.00 -16.55 -2.57
N LYS A 4 0.81 -16.53 -3.17
CA LYS A 4 -0.06 -15.34 -3.27
C LYS A 4 -0.70 -15.05 -1.91
N SER A 5 -0.97 -13.78 -1.59
CA SER A 5 -1.67 -13.40 -0.37
C SER A 5 -3.11 -13.93 -0.38
N CYS A 6 -3.48 -14.73 0.61
CA CYS A 6 -4.84 -15.24 0.77
C CYS A 6 -5.81 -14.21 1.38
N ARG A 7 -5.30 -13.16 2.06
CA ARG A 7 -6.11 -12.15 2.75
C ARG A 7 -5.66 -10.73 2.38
N GLY A 8 -6.60 -9.78 2.34
CA GLY A 8 -6.30 -8.36 2.08
C GLY A 8 -5.82 -8.11 0.64
N ASN A 9 -6.33 -8.87 -0.32
CA ASN A 9 -6.04 -8.76 -1.75
C ASN A 9 -7.14 -8.05 -2.55
N ARG A 10 -8.28 -7.74 -1.91
CA ARG A 10 -9.42 -7.04 -2.50
C ARG A 10 -9.60 -5.68 -1.83
N ILE A 11 -10.02 -4.71 -2.62
CA ILE A 11 -10.39 -3.37 -2.14
C ILE A 11 -11.63 -3.52 -1.25
N CYS A 12 -11.66 -2.93 -0.06
CA CYS A 12 -12.85 -3.01 0.82
C CYS A 12 -13.47 -1.66 1.18
N PHE A 13 -12.68 -0.59 1.23
CA PHE A 13 -13.11 0.73 1.67
C PHE A 13 -13.03 1.77 0.55
N GLY A 14 -11.95 1.70 -0.24
CA GLY A 14 -11.67 2.64 -1.31
C GLY A 14 -12.35 2.32 -2.65
N ARG A 15 -12.13 3.20 -3.62
CA ARG A 15 -12.32 2.90 -5.05
C ARG A 15 -10.99 2.61 -5.76
N TYR A 16 -9.89 3.07 -5.19
CA TYR A 16 -8.54 2.89 -5.73
C TYR A 16 -7.64 2.26 -4.68
N ALA A 17 -6.67 1.47 -5.11
CA ALA A 17 -5.76 0.79 -4.21
C ALA A 17 -4.35 0.62 -4.78
N LEU A 18 -3.37 0.51 -3.89
CA LEU A 18 -2.00 0.11 -4.21
C LEU A 18 -1.79 -1.35 -3.79
N GLN A 19 -1.59 -2.24 -4.75
CA GLN A 19 -1.30 -3.66 -4.50
C GLN A 19 0.18 -3.96 -4.69
N VAL A 20 0.73 -4.84 -3.87
CA VAL A 20 2.10 -5.33 -3.98
C VAL A 20 2.19 -6.48 -4.97
N LEU A 21 3.22 -6.50 -5.82
CA LEU A 21 3.48 -7.61 -6.74
C LEU A 21 4.56 -8.58 -6.24
N GLU A 22 5.43 -8.12 -5.35
CA GLU A 22 6.62 -8.85 -4.91
C GLU A 22 6.67 -9.00 -3.37
N PRO A 23 7.21 -10.11 -2.85
CA PRO A 23 7.38 -10.26 -1.41
C PRO A 23 8.45 -9.30 -0.87
N ALA A 24 8.15 -8.54 0.19
CA ALA A 24 9.18 -7.71 0.85
C ALA A 24 8.91 -7.36 2.31
N TRP A 25 9.98 -6.91 2.94
CA TRP A 25 9.99 -6.24 4.24
C TRP A 25 9.67 -4.76 4.06
N ILE A 26 8.54 -4.32 4.60
CA ILE A 26 8.16 -2.91 4.62
C ILE A 26 8.20 -2.42 6.07
N THR A 27 9.00 -1.40 6.30
CA THR A 27 9.16 -0.77 7.61
C THR A 27 8.02 0.22 7.90
N ALA A 28 7.74 0.49 9.18
CA ALA A 28 6.79 1.53 9.59
C ALA A 28 7.11 2.90 8.97
N ARG A 29 8.40 3.24 8.82
CA ARG A 29 8.86 4.47 8.19
C ARG A 29 8.48 4.56 6.71
N GLN A 30 8.58 3.46 5.96
CA GLN A 30 8.16 3.40 4.56
C GLN A 30 6.64 3.52 4.44
N ILE A 31 5.88 2.82 5.31
CA ILE A 31 4.42 2.91 5.36
C ILE A 31 3.98 4.36 5.60
N GLU A 32 4.60 5.03 6.55
CA GLU A 32 4.26 6.42 6.87
C GLU A 32 4.74 7.40 5.80
N ALA A 33 5.90 7.16 5.16
CA ALA A 33 6.37 7.96 4.04
C ALA A 33 5.41 7.91 2.85
N GLY A 34 4.89 6.72 2.51
CA GLY A 34 3.86 6.55 1.49
C GLY A 34 2.56 7.26 1.84
N ARG A 35 2.08 7.12 3.10
CA ARG A 35 0.87 7.80 3.57
C ARG A 35 1.00 9.33 3.49
N ARG A 36 2.08 9.91 4.03
CA ARG A 36 2.34 11.36 3.99
C ARG A 36 2.44 11.87 2.55
N ALA A 37 3.04 11.10 1.64
CA ALA A 37 3.11 11.46 0.23
C ALA A 37 1.72 11.57 -0.42
N MET A 38 0.85 10.56 -0.21
CA MET A 38 -0.52 10.61 -0.73
C MET A 38 -1.33 11.76 -0.14
N THR A 39 -1.26 11.98 1.18
CA THR A 39 -2.01 13.05 1.84
C THR A 39 -1.61 14.43 1.32
N ARG A 40 -0.33 14.66 1.02
CA ARG A 40 0.13 15.92 0.41
C ARG A 40 -0.45 16.13 -0.98
N TYR A 41 -0.48 15.08 -1.80
CA TYR A 41 -0.98 15.18 -3.18
C TYR A 41 -2.51 15.30 -3.24
N ALA A 42 -3.22 14.70 -2.28
CA ALA A 42 -4.67 14.75 -2.21
C ALA A 42 -5.23 16.10 -1.69
N CYS A 43 -4.37 17.07 -1.32
CA CYS A 43 -4.76 18.42 -0.89
C CYS A 43 -5.88 18.48 0.18
N ARG A 44 -5.89 17.53 1.12
CA ARG A 44 -6.94 17.31 2.15
C ARG A 44 -8.31 16.80 1.63
N GLY A 45 -8.45 16.60 0.32
CA GLY A 45 -9.60 15.91 -0.28
C GLY A 45 -9.42 14.39 -0.27
N GLY A 46 -10.51 13.66 -0.08
CA GLY A 46 -10.53 12.20 -0.13
C GLY A 46 -10.10 11.50 1.16
N LYS A 47 -10.50 10.23 1.25
CA LYS A 47 -10.22 9.34 2.37
C LYS A 47 -9.11 8.38 1.97
N ILE A 48 -8.13 8.20 2.85
CA ILE A 48 -6.98 7.30 2.65
C ILE A 48 -6.99 6.28 3.78
N TRP A 49 -6.91 5.00 3.43
CA TRP A 49 -6.77 3.90 4.38
C TRP A 49 -5.41 3.23 4.22
N VAL A 50 -4.74 2.99 5.34
CA VAL A 50 -3.55 2.14 5.39
C VAL A 50 -4.01 0.73 5.74
N ARG A 51 -3.77 -0.23 4.83
CA ARG A 51 -4.26 -1.62 4.95
C ARG A 51 -3.25 -2.58 5.57
N ILE A 52 -2.02 -2.12 5.77
CA ILE A 52 -0.97 -2.89 6.43
C ILE A 52 -0.56 -2.19 7.73
N PHE A 53 -0.39 -2.98 8.77
CA PHE A 53 0.29 -2.54 9.98
C PHE A 53 1.67 -3.22 10.00
N PRO A 54 2.71 -2.61 10.59
CA PRO A 54 3.94 -3.32 10.90
C PRO A 54 3.65 -4.38 11.98
N ASP A 55 3.12 -5.53 11.55
CA ASP A 55 2.63 -6.59 12.45
C ASP A 55 3.75 -7.25 13.27
N LYS A 56 5.02 -7.00 12.93
CA LYS A 56 6.18 -7.51 13.67
C LYS A 56 7.10 -6.36 14.09
N PRO A 57 7.37 -6.17 15.41
CA PRO A 57 8.46 -5.30 15.83
C PRO A 57 9.77 -5.84 15.26
N VAL A 58 10.57 -4.95 14.68
CA VAL A 58 11.90 -5.30 14.16
C VAL A 58 12.83 -5.49 15.37
N THR A 59 12.95 -6.72 15.86
CA THR A 59 14.04 -7.09 16.77
C THR A 59 15.35 -7.15 15.99
N ILE A 60 16.48 -6.83 16.66
CA ILE A 60 17.83 -6.81 16.05
C ILE A 60 18.22 -8.19 15.47
N ARG A 61 17.57 -9.28 15.91
CA ARG A 61 17.70 -10.59 15.28
C ARG A 61 16.88 -10.63 13.99
N PRO A 62 17.51 -10.87 12.82
CA PRO A 62 16.80 -10.91 11.55
C PRO A 62 15.80 -12.07 11.55
N THR A 63 14.52 -11.72 11.38
CA THR A 63 13.49 -12.71 11.08
C THR A 63 13.56 -12.99 9.57
N GLU A 64 13.53 -14.26 9.17
CA GLU A 64 13.73 -14.67 7.77
C GLU A 64 12.47 -14.52 6.89
N THR A 65 11.33 -14.16 7.47
CA THR A 65 10.02 -14.16 6.78
C THR A 65 9.53 -12.73 6.44
N PRO A 66 9.42 -12.34 5.17
CA PRO A 66 8.86 -11.04 4.77
C PRO A 66 7.47 -10.79 5.35
N VAL A 67 7.23 -9.56 5.82
CA VAL A 67 5.95 -9.15 6.42
C VAL A 67 4.85 -9.05 5.36
N VAL A 68 5.18 -8.69 4.12
CA VAL A 68 4.19 -8.47 3.05
C VAL A 68 4.33 -9.51 1.94
N LYS A 69 3.21 -10.17 1.62
CA LYS A 69 3.08 -11.13 0.52
C LYS A 69 2.59 -10.46 -0.77
N PRO A 70 2.96 -10.99 -1.95
CA PRO A 70 2.39 -10.60 -3.24
C PRO A 70 0.86 -10.63 -3.23
N GLY A 71 0.23 -9.66 -3.88
CA GLY A 71 -1.21 -9.50 -3.96
C GLY A 71 -1.85 -8.76 -2.78
N ARG A 72 -1.08 -8.41 -1.74
CA ARG A 72 -1.58 -7.63 -0.59
C ARG A 72 -1.79 -6.16 -1.00
N ILE A 73 -2.89 -5.56 -0.56
CA ILE A 73 -3.15 -4.13 -0.70
C ILE A 73 -2.48 -3.37 0.45
N LEU A 74 -1.71 -2.33 0.12
CA LEU A 74 -1.03 -1.44 1.07
C LEU A 74 -1.88 -0.25 1.47
N TYR A 75 -2.50 0.38 0.47
CA TYR A 75 -3.29 1.59 0.64
C TYR A 75 -4.56 1.52 -0.16
N GLU A 76 -5.59 2.18 0.34
CA GLU A 76 -6.82 2.44 -0.39
C GLU A 76 -7.15 3.93 -0.36
N MET A 77 -7.83 4.41 -1.40
CA MET A 77 -8.21 5.80 -1.55
C MET A 77 -9.63 5.92 -2.11
N SER A 78 -10.37 6.92 -1.65
CA SER A 78 -11.72 7.28 -2.12
C SER A 78 -11.94 8.80 -2.06
N GLY A 79 -12.97 9.29 -2.72
CA GLY A 79 -13.34 10.71 -2.69
C GLY A 79 -12.43 11.64 -3.52
N VAL A 80 -11.75 11.09 -4.52
CA VAL A 80 -10.92 11.83 -5.50
C VAL A 80 -11.16 11.33 -6.92
N SER A 81 -10.84 12.14 -7.91
CA SER A 81 -10.82 11.72 -9.32
C SER A 81 -9.75 10.65 -9.56
N GLU A 82 -9.92 9.86 -10.61
CA GLU A 82 -8.95 8.82 -10.96
C GLU A 82 -7.57 9.40 -11.30
N THR A 83 -7.52 10.56 -11.95
CA THR A 83 -6.26 11.24 -12.29
C THR A 83 -5.45 11.58 -11.05
N VAL A 84 -6.11 12.13 -10.03
CA VAL A 84 -5.50 12.45 -8.74
C VAL A 84 -5.12 11.17 -7.99
N ALA A 85 -6.00 10.17 -7.97
CA ALA A 85 -5.72 8.89 -7.31
C ALA A 85 -4.51 8.18 -7.90
N ARG A 86 -4.41 8.13 -9.24
CA ARG A 86 -3.30 7.49 -9.96
C ARG A 86 -1.99 8.18 -9.65
N ALA A 87 -1.95 9.51 -9.67
CA ALA A 87 -0.75 10.26 -9.34
C ALA A 87 -0.36 10.09 -7.85
N ALA A 88 -1.32 10.19 -6.93
CA ALA A 88 -1.06 10.00 -5.49
C ALA A 88 -0.50 8.61 -5.19
N ILE A 89 -1.11 7.56 -5.78
CA ILE A 89 -0.70 6.18 -5.60
C ILE A 89 0.66 5.90 -6.26
N SER A 90 0.95 6.48 -7.42
CA SER A 90 2.27 6.38 -8.05
C SER A 90 3.38 6.99 -7.18
N ILE A 91 3.11 8.11 -6.51
CA ILE A 91 4.08 8.69 -5.56
C ILE A 91 4.25 7.75 -4.35
N ALA A 92 3.18 7.17 -3.83
CA ALA A 92 3.27 6.19 -2.75
C ALA A 92 4.08 4.95 -3.15
N ALA A 93 3.87 4.44 -4.37
CA ALA A 93 4.62 3.34 -4.95
C ALA A 93 6.13 3.63 -4.98
N SER A 94 6.53 4.87 -5.32
CA SER A 94 7.95 5.29 -5.31
C SER A 94 8.61 5.24 -3.92
N LYS A 95 7.83 5.18 -2.83
CA LYS A 95 8.33 5.07 -1.45
C LYS A 95 8.44 3.63 -0.97
N MET A 96 7.91 2.68 -1.75
CA MET A 96 7.99 1.26 -1.44
C MET A 96 9.23 0.65 -2.09
N PRO A 97 9.92 -0.28 -1.44
CA PRO A 97 11.13 -0.92 -1.97
C PRO A 97 10.83 -2.01 -3.01
N ILE A 98 9.62 -2.03 -3.60
CA ILE A 98 9.10 -3.13 -4.42
C ILE A 98 8.17 -2.67 -5.52
N ARG A 99 8.01 -3.53 -6.52
CA ARG A 99 7.01 -3.33 -7.57
C ARG A 99 5.60 -3.43 -6.98
N SER A 100 4.78 -2.48 -7.40
CA SER A 100 3.40 -2.36 -6.97
C SER A 100 2.53 -1.92 -8.15
N GLN A 101 1.24 -2.22 -8.05
CA GLN A 101 0.25 -2.02 -9.09
C GLN A 101 -0.89 -1.17 -8.55
N PHE A 102 -1.34 -0.21 -9.37
CA PHE A 102 -2.57 0.51 -9.13
C PHE A 102 -3.77 -0.36 -9.51
N LEU A 103 -4.74 -0.46 -8.61
CA LEU A 103 -6.03 -1.11 -8.84
C LEU A 103 -7.14 -0.08 -8.72
N ARG A 104 -8.15 -0.24 -9.57
CA ARG A 104 -9.42 0.48 -9.54
C ARG A 104 -10.53 -0.53 -9.36
N LEU A 105 -11.48 -0.23 -8.48
CA LEU A 105 -12.75 -0.94 -8.41
C LEU A 105 -13.64 -0.40 -9.54
N GLU A 106 -13.87 -1.21 -10.56
CA GLU A 106 -14.93 -0.95 -11.53
C GLU A 106 -16.25 -1.33 -10.86
N ILE A 107 -17.22 -0.40 -10.91
CA ILE A 107 -18.61 -0.61 -10.49
C ILE A 107 -19.38 -1.04 -11.73
#